data_AF-A0A662FAK4-F1
#
_entry.id   AF-A0A662FAK4-F1
#
_cell.length_a   1.000
_cell.length_b   1.000
_cell.length_c   1.000
_cell.angle_alpha   90.00
_cell.angle_beta   90.00
_cell.angle_gamma   90.00
#
_symmetry.space_group_name_H-M   'P 1'
#
loop_
_entity.id
_entity.type
_entity.pdbx_description
1 polymer ?
#
loop_
_entity_poly.entity_id
_entity_poly.type
_entity_poly.pdbx_seq_one_letter_code
_entity_poly.pdbx_strand_id
1 'polypeptide(L)'
;MRRLILLLLLFSILTIAPTQAIIIEHELGSTYILWKWNCTNPNTTVNVSVDGETVMTNASCIGEYLLSNINENEMHMIKVVNTSNESDYATDTAQTLPPFSFFMILLLITFSLLMIVFATTSTTRIIASIFTLLFTAFTYKYSIYYASPLSYLLLFAFFFTFALMLVEVLRMLTSTIRRKPKWEEDFWNEWREGGGGL
;
A
#
# COMPACT_ATOMS: atom_id res chain seq x y z
N MET A 1 13.79 -23.05 38.38
CA MET A 1 13.30 -24.20 37.57
C MET A 1 11.90 -23.96 36.99
N ARG A 2 10.89 -23.59 37.79
CA ARG A 2 9.50 -23.39 37.31
C ARG A 2 9.32 -22.37 36.17
N ARG A 3 10.07 -21.26 36.19
CA ARG A 3 10.07 -20.23 35.12
C ARG A 3 10.76 -20.70 33.81
N LEU A 4 11.72 -21.61 33.91
CA LEU A 4 12.46 -22.15 32.77
C LEU A 4 11.65 -23.22 32.04
N ILE A 5 10.86 -24.00 32.79
CA ILE A 5 9.85 -24.93 32.25
C ILE A 5 8.71 -24.16 31.56
N LEU A 6 8.28 -23.03 32.12
CA LEU A 6 7.23 -22.18 31.53
C LEU A 6 7.70 -21.52 30.21
N LEU A 7 8.97 -21.11 30.12
CA LEU A 7 9.59 -20.60 28.90
C LEU A 7 9.77 -21.69 27.83
N LEU A 8 10.13 -22.91 28.22
CA LEU A 8 10.22 -24.06 27.31
C LEU A 8 8.83 -24.49 26.79
N LEU A 9 7.80 -24.44 27.63
CA LEU A 9 6.40 -24.66 27.21
C LEU A 9 5.91 -23.55 26.27
N LEU A 10 6.24 -22.29 26.54
CA LEU A 10 5.88 -21.18 25.65
C LEU A 10 6.59 -21.28 24.28
N PHE A 11 7.84 -21.77 24.27
CA PHE A 11 8.63 -21.98 23.05
C PHE A 11 8.13 -23.19 22.23
N SER A 12 7.62 -24.24 22.89
CA SER A 12 7.03 -25.41 22.22
C SER A 12 5.71 -25.14 21.50
N ILE A 13 5.03 -24.02 21.81
CA ILE A 13 3.81 -23.59 21.11
C ILE A 13 4.15 -22.79 19.84
N LEU A 14 5.40 -22.37 19.66
CA LEU A 14 5.78 -21.41 18.61
C LEU A 14 6.34 -22.03 17.32
N THR A 15 6.48 -23.35 17.22
CA THR A 15 7.11 -23.97 16.05
C THR A 15 6.45 -25.29 15.69
N ILE A 16 5.35 -25.23 14.94
CA ILE A 16 5.10 -26.00 13.70
C ILE A 16 3.97 -25.23 13.01
N ALA A 17 4.31 -24.31 12.10
CA ALA A 17 3.34 -24.01 11.05
C ALA A 17 3.17 -25.33 10.28
N PRO A 18 1.95 -25.86 10.08
CA PRO A 18 1.79 -27.01 9.20
C PRO A 18 2.38 -26.62 7.86
N THR A 19 3.37 -27.36 7.38
CA THR A 19 3.80 -27.25 5.99
C THR A 19 2.59 -27.59 5.15
N GLN A 20 1.89 -26.57 4.66
CA GLN A 20 0.73 -26.75 3.79
C GLN A 20 1.21 -27.56 2.59
N ALA A 21 0.61 -28.72 2.35
CA ALA A 21 1.05 -29.59 1.27
C ALA A 21 0.60 -29.07 -0.10
N ILE A 22 -0.21 -28.02 -0.13
CA ILE A 22 -0.71 -27.34 -1.32
C ILE A 22 -0.45 -25.84 -1.14
N ILE A 23 0.24 -25.24 -2.08
CA ILE A 23 0.52 -23.80 -2.14
C ILE A 23 -0.33 -23.23 -3.28
N ILE A 24 -1.06 -22.16 -3.01
CA ILE A 24 -1.87 -21.44 -3.99
C ILE A 24 -1.28 -20.05 -4.19
N GLU A 25 -1.07 -19.68 -5.45
CA GLU A 25 -0.72 -18.34 -5.91
C GLU A 25 -1.86 -17.81 -6.78
N HIS A 26 -2.04 -16.50 -6.83
CA HIS A 26 -3.03 -15.89 -7.71
C HIS A 26 -2.49 -14.68 -8.46
N GLU A 27 -3.01 -14.48 -9.67
CA GLU A 27 -2.84 -13.26 -10.45
C GLU A 27 -4.22 -12.61 -10.64
N LEU A 28 -4.28 -11.29 -10.42
CA LEU A 28 -5.52 -10.52 -10.43
C LEU A 28 -5.62 -9.66 -11.68
N GLY A 29 -6.76 -9.75 -12.37
CA GLY A 29 -7.21 -8.78 -13.35
C GLY A 29 -8.40 -7.98 -12.85
N SER A 30 -8.89 -7.06 -13.69
CA SER A 30 -10.17 -6.37 -13.43
C SER A 30 -11.37 -7.28 -13.65
N THR A 31 -11.28 -8.21 -14.60
CA THR A 31 -12.40 -9.10 -15.01
C THR A 31 -12.02 -10.58 -14.97
N TYR A 32 -10.90 -10.90 -14.31
CA TYR A 32 -10.42 -12.28 -14.19
C TYR A 32 -9.59 -12.47 -12.92
N ILE A 33 -9.57 -13.71 -12.44
CA ILE A 33 -8.64 -14.20 -11.42
C ILE A 33 -8.02 -15.49 -11.95
N LEU A 34 -6.70 -15.57 -11.96
CA LEU A 34 -5.96 -16.78 -12.32
C LEU A 34 -5.36 -17.35 -11.04
N TRP A 35 -5.82 -18.52 -10.62
CA TRP A 35 -5.19 -19.27 -9.54
C TRP A 35 -4.23 -20.31 -10.11
N LYS A 36 -3.07 -20.43 -9.47
CA LYS A 36 -2.07 -21.46 -9.73
C LYS A 36 -1.86 -22.22 -8.43
N TRP A 37 -1.79 -23.54 -8.50
CA TRP A 37 -1.49 -24.34 -7.33
C TRP A 37 -0.37 -25.32 -7.61
N ASN A 38 0.32 -25.67 -6.54
CA ASN A 38 1.39 -26.65 -6.55
C ASN A 38 1.32 -27.47 -5.25
N CYS A 39 1.31 -28.79 -5.36
CA CYS A 39 1.39 -29.68 -4.20
C CYS A 39 2.81 -30.21 -3.98
N THR A 40 3.15 -30.51 -2.73
CA THR A 40 4.45 -31.05 -2.35
C THR A 40 4.73 -32.43 -2.97
N ASN A 41 3.69 -33.21 -3.26
CA ASN A 41 3.79 -34.52 -3.89
C ASN A 41 3.26 -34.46 -5.33
N PRO A 42 4.08 -34.67 -6.37
CA PRO A 42 3.64 -34.55 -7.77
C PRO A 42 2.61 -35.61 -8.20
N ASN A 43 2.50 -36.72 -7.48
CA ASN A 43 1.59 -37.82 -7.82
C ASN A 43 0.18 -37.64 -7.24
N THR A 44 -0.07 -36.60 -6.46
CA THR A 44 -1.41 -36.34 -5.91
C THR A 44 -2.32 -35.75 -6.98
N THR A 45 -3.59 -36.13 -6.91
CA THR A 45 -4.65 -35.45 -7.68
C THR A 45 -5.47 -34.59 -6.75
N VAL A 46 -6.03 -33.51 -7.28
CA VAL A 46 -6.78 -32.52 -6.51
C VAL A 46 -8.15 -32.25 -7.13
N ASN A 47 -9.13 -31.98 -6.29
CA ASN A 47 -10.40 -31.41 -6.67
C ASN A 47 -10.37 -29.91 -6.40
N VAL A 48 -10.82 -29.12 -7.37
CA VAL A 48 -10.82 -27.67 -7.29
C VAL A 48 -12.26 -27.20 -7.28
N SER A 49 -12.62 -26.40 -6.27
CA SER A 49 -13.91 -25.72 -6.21
C SER A 49 -13.74 -24.21 -6.09
N VAL A 50 -14.66 -23.48 -6.71
CA VAL A 50 -14.74 -22.02 -6.65
C VAL A 50 -16.10 -21.66 -6.07
N ASP A 51 -16.12 -20.86 -5.01
CA ASP A 51 -17.34 -20.45 -4.29
C ASP A 51 -18.27 -21.61 -3.89
N GLY A 52 -17.69 -22.80 -3.71
CA GLY A 52 -18.40 -24.03 -3.36
C GLY A 52 -18.81 -24.91 -4.54
N GLU A 53 -18.71 -24.43 -5.78
CA GLU A 53 -18.96 -25.23 -6.98
C GLU A 53 -17.68 -25.93 -7.45
N THR A 54 -17.74 -27.23 -7.71
CA THR A 54 -16.57 -28.00 -8.19
C THR A 54 -16.34 -27.72 -9.65
N VAL A 55 -15.24 -27.05 -9.98
CA VAL A 55 -14.87 -26.65 -11.34
C VAL A 55 -13.95 -27.66 -12.01
N MET A 56 -13.12 -28.37 -11.23
CA MET A 56 -12.25 -29.43 -11.73
C MET A 56 -12.23 -30.62 -10.79
N THR A 57 -12.26 -31.82 -11.35
CA THR A 57 -12.15 -33.08 -10.61
C THR A 57 -10.91 -33.85 -11.05
N ASN A 58 -10.22 -34.48 -10.09
CA ASN A 58 -8.99 -35.25 -10.34
C ASN A 58 -7.93 -34.50 -11.17
N ALA A 59 -7.79 -33.19 -10.92
CA ALA A 59 -6.77 -32.37 -11.56
C ALA A 59 -5.36 -32.74 -11.07
N SER A 60 -4.34 -32.37 -11.84
CA SER A 60 -2.95 -32.59 -11.47
C SER A 60 -2.53 -31.74 -10.27
N CYS A 61 -1.52 -32.25 -9.55
CA CYS A 61 -0.85 -31.56 -8.44
C CYS A 61 -0.35 -30.14 -8.80
N ILE A 62 0.10 -29.95 -10.03
CA ILE A 62 0.43 -28.64 -10.58
C ILE A 62 -0.65 -28.29 -11.59
N GLY A 63 -1.30 -27.16 -11.40
CA GLY A 63 -2.39 -26.73 -12.26
C GLY A 63 -2.70 -25.26 -12.12
N GLU A 64 -3.54 -24.79 -13.03
CA GLU A 64 -4.04 -23.42 -13.03
C GLU A 64 -5.52 -23.40 -13.40
N TYR A 65 -6.24 -22.42 -12.88
CA TYR A 65 -7.65 -22.18 -13.17
C TYR A 65 -7.90 -20.69 -13.37
N LEU A 66 -8.39 -20.34 -14.56
CA LEU A 66 -8.75 -18.98 -14.93
C LEU A 66 -10.26 -18.80 -14.78
N LEU A 67 -10.66 -18.02 -13.78
CA LEU A 67 -12.00 -17.47 -13.70
C LEU A 67 -12.05 -16.16 -14.47
N SER A 68 -12.91 -16.07 -15.49
CA SER A 68 -13.04 -14.91 -16.37
C SER A 68 -14.50 -14.50 -16.54
N ASN A 69 -14.76 -13.31 -17.10
CA ASN A 69 -16.09 -12.72 -17.26
C ASN A 69 -16.82 -12.47 -15.93
N ILE A 70 -16.06 -12.16 -14.89
CA ILE A 70 -16.56 -11.72 -13.57
C ILE A 70 -16.56 -10.20 -13.47
N ASN A 71 -17.38 -9.64 -12.58
CA ASN A 71 -17.45 -8.19 -12.42
C ASN A 71 -16.21 -7.63 -11.72
N GLU A 72 -15.95 -6.34 -11.91
CA GLU A 72 -14.86 -5.67 -11.20
C GLU A 72 -15.17 -5.54 -9.70
N ASN A 73 -14.13 -5.61 -8.87
CA ASN A 73 -14.21 -5.51 -7.41
C ASN A 73 -15.07 -6.60 -6.73
N GLU A 74 -15.19 -7.77 -7.36
CA GLU A 74 -15.89 -8.96 -6.86
C GLU A 74 -14.91 -9.93 -6.17
N MET A 75 -15.36 -10.58 -5.09
CA MET A 75 -14.54 -11.49 -4.29
C MET A 75 -14.95 -12.93 -4.57
N HIS A 76 -13.96 -13.78 -4.83
CA HIS A 76 -14.13 -15.21 -5.06
C HIS A 76 -13.15 -16.01 -4.21
N MET A 77 -13.56 -17.21 -3.82
CA MET A 77 -12.77 -18.13 -3.03
C MET A 77 -12.53 -19.42 -3.79
N ILE A 78 -11.27 -19.81 -3.93
CA ILE A 78 -10.89 -21.13 -4.44
C ILE A 78 -10.56 -22.06 -3.27
N LYS A 79 -10.98 -23.31 -3.39
CA LYS A 79 -10.61 -24.39 -2.48
C LYS A 79 -10.04 -25.55 -3.30
N VAL A 80 -8.81 -25.93 -2.99
CA VAL A 80 -8.11 -27.06 -3.61
C VAL A 80 -7.98 -28.15 -2.56
N VAL A 81 -8.54 -29.33 -2.83
CA VAL A 81 -8.60 -30.47 -1.90
C VAL A 81 -7.91 -31.67 -2.52
N ASN A 82 -7.05 -32.34 -1.77
CA ASN A 82 -6.45 -33.59 -2.21
C ASN A 82 -7.51 -34.71 -2.27
N THR A 83 -7.56 -35.42 -3.40
CA THR A 83 -8.57 -36.49 -3.63
C THR A 83 -8.36 -37.71 -2.75
N SER A 84 -7.12 -37.96 -2.33
CA SER A 84 -6.77 -39.12 -1.50
C SER A 84 -6.87 -38.82 0.00
N ASN A 85 -6.88 -37.53 0.37
CA ASN A 85 -6.95 -37.09 1.75
C ASN A 85 -7.68 -35.75 1.87
N GLU A 86 -8.95 -35.78 2.25
CA GLU A 86 -9.78 -34.57 2.35
C GLU A 86 -9.33 -33.61 3.46
N SER A 87 -8.52 -34.06 4.43
CA SER A 87 -7.95 -33.17 5.45
C SER A 87 -6.85 -32.26 4.89
N ASP A 88 -6.30 -32.61 3.73
CA ASP A 88 -5.25 -31.86 3.03
C ASP A 88 -5.88 -30.96 1.97
N TYR A 89 -6.14 -29.71 2.36
CA TYR A 89 -6.70 -28.69 1.50
C TYR A 89 -6.04 -27.34 1.71
N ALA A 90 -6.06 -26.53 0.66
CA ALA A 90 -5.71 -25.13 0.70
C ALA A 90 -6.89 -24.30 0.18
N THR A 91 -7.06 -23.12 0.77
CA THR A 91 -8.09 -22.16 0.39
C THR A 91 -7.42 -20.83 0.17
N ASP A 92 -7.79 -20.15 -0.91
CA ASP A 92 -7.35 -18.78 -1.20
C ASP A 92 -8.57 -17.92 -1.53
N THR A 93 -8.50 -16.64 -1.15
CA THR A 93 -9.55 -15.67 -1.40
C THR A 93 -8.94 -14.49 -2.13
N ALA A 94 -9.49 -14.22 -3.31
CA ALA A 94 -9.00 -13.18 -4.20
C ALA A 94 -10.16 -12.24 -4.57
N GLN A 95 -9.84 -10.96 -4.71
CA GLN A 95 -10.79 -9.95 -5.17
C GLN A 95 -10.28 -9.36 -6.48
N THR A 96 -11.15 -9.24 -7.48
CA THR A 96 -10.79 -8.57 -8.73
C THR A 96 -10.43 -7.11 -8.47
N LEU A 97 -9.55 -6.60 -9.32
CA LEU A 97 -9.17 -5.20 -9.24
C LEU A 97 -10.38 -4.31 -9.56
N PRO A 98 -10.48 -3.12 -8.93
CA PRO A 98 -11.40 -2.07 -9.38
C PRO A 98 -11.30 -1.78 -10.91
N PRO A 99 -12.24 -1.03 -11.49
CA PRO A 99 -12.16 -0.72 -12.92
C PRO A 99 -10.94 0.14 -13.23
N PHE A 100 -10.25 -0.14 -14.33
CA PHE A 100 -9.07 0.62 -14.78
C PHE A 100 -9.34 2.13 -14.91
N SER A 101 -10.58 2.50 -15.27
CA SER A 101 -11.04 3.90 -15.31
C SER A 101 -10.85 4.64 -13.98
N PHE A 102 -11.08 3.95 -12.86
CA PHE A 102 -10.87 4.52 -11.53
C PHE A 102 -9.40 4.92 -11.32
N PHE A 103 -8.46 4.05 -11.71
CA PHE A 103 -7.03 4.37 -11.66
C PHE A 103 -6.67 5.56 -12.54
N MET A 104 -7.23 5.65 -13.75
CA MET A 104 -6.99 6.79 -14.66
C MET A 104 -7.48 8.12 -14.07
N ILE A 105 -8.62 8.11 -13.37
CA ILE A 105 -9.13 9.31 -12.68
C ILE A 105 -8.20 9.70 -11.53
N LEU A 106 -7.74 8.73 -10.72
CA LEU A 106 -6.77 9.00 -9.66
C LEU A 106 -5.48 9.60 -10.23
N LEU A 107 -4.98 9.08 -11.35
CA LEU A 107 -3.79 9.59 -12.02
C LEU A 107 -3.99 11.03 -12.55
N LEU A 108 -5.17 11.35 -13.09
CA LEU A 108 -5.47 12.70 -13.53
C LEU A 108 -5.51 13.68 -12.34
N ILE A 109 -6.11 13.26 -11.22
CA ILE A 109 -6.18 14.09 -10.01
C ILE A 109 -4.78 14.31 -9.44
N THR A 110 -3.91 13.28 -9.34
CA THR A 110 -2.54 13.47 -8.85
C THR A 110 -1.77 14.48 -9.70
N PHE A 111 -1.88 14.38 -11.04
CA PHE A 111 -1.22 15.31 -11.93
C PHE A 111 -1.76 16.75 -11.77
N SER A 112 -3.07 16.91 -11.61
CA SER A 112 -3.68 18.23 -11.37
C SER A 112 -3.22 18.86 -10.04
N LEU A 113 -3.11 18.06 -8.98
CA LEU A 113 -2.61 18.52 -7.67
C LEU A 113 -1.14 18.94 -7.75
N LEU A 114 -0.33 18.19 -8.49
CA LEU A 114 1.07 18.53 -8.72
C LEU A 114 1.22 19.87 -9.47
N MET A 115 0.36 20.15 -10.44
CA MET A 115 0.29 21.47 -11.09
C MET A 115 -0.10 22.59 -10.12
N ILE A 116 -1.03 22.34 -9.19
CA ILE A 116 -1.42 23.31 -8.15
C ILE A 116 -0.24 23.60 -7.21
N VAL A 117 0.56 22.59 -6.84
CA VAL A 117 1.78 22.79 -6.02
C VAL A 117 2.77 23.72 -6.72
N PHE A 118 2.92 23.62 -8.04
CA PHE A 118 3.77 24.53 -8.81
C PHE A 118 3.19 25.95 -8.97
N ALA A 119 1.87 26.07 -9.06
CA ALA A 119 1.19 27.36 -9.22
C ALA A 119 1.11 28.17 -7.92
N THR A 120 1.25 27.52 -6.76
CA THR A 120 1.09 28.14 -5.44
C THR A 120 2.42 28.55 -4.80
N THR A 121 2.39 29.49 -3.85
CA THR A 121 3.59 30.01 -3.17
C THR A 121 3.38 30.10 -1.65
N SER A 122 4.47 30.11 -0.87
CA SER A 122 4.46 30.31 0.58
C SER A 122 3.64 29.26 1.34
N THR A 123 2.76 29.67 2.24
CA THR A 123 1.95 28.77 3.10
C THR A 123 1.03 27.87 2.30
N THR A 124 0.42 28.39 1.22
CA THR A 124 -0.50 27.63 0.37
C THR A 124 0.19 26.45 -0.32
N ARG A 125 1.47 26.61 -0.69
CA ARG A 125 2.26 25.53 -1.29
C ARG A 125 2.50 24.40 -0.30
N ILE A 126 2.76 24.71 0.98
CA ILE A 126 2.96 23.68 2.02
C ILE A 126 1.69 22.83 2.18
N ILE A 127 0.52 23.48 2.27
CA ILE A 127 -0.77 22.78 2.42
C ILE A 127 -1.07 21.94 1.19
N ALA A 128 -0.91 22.52 -0.01
CA ALA A 128 -1.11 21.81 -1.28
C ALA A 128 -0.16 20.62 -1.40
N SER A 129 1.11 20.76 -1.01
CA SER A 129 2.10 19.67 -1.01
C SER A 129 1.71 18.54 -0.08
N ILE A 130 1.22 18.82 1.13
CA ILE A 130 0.77 17.77 2.07
C ILE A 130 -0.38 16.96 1.45
N PHE A 131 -1.38 17.65 0.90
CA PHE A 131 -2.50 16.99 0.25
C PHE A 131 -2.07 16.16 -0.96
N THR A 132 -1.16 16.72 -1.78
CA THR A 132 -0.60 16.05 -2.95
C THR A 132 0.19 14.80 -2.56
N LEU A 133 0.97 14.84 -1.48
CA LEU A 133 1.73 13.69 -0.99
C LEU A 133 0.82 12.55 -0.52
N LEU A 134 -0.20 12.86 0.28
CA LEU A 134 -1.19 11.87 0.73
C LEU A 134 -1.90 11.23 -0.46
N PHE A 135 -2.34 12.05 -1.41
CA PHE A 135 -3.05 11.57 -2.60
C PHE A 135 -2.15 10.77 -3.55
N THR A 136 -0.88 11.15 -3.67
CA THR A 136 0.13 10.41 -4.46
C THR A 136 0.46 9.07 -3.82
N ALA A 137 0.58 8.99 -2.49
CA ALA A 137 0.78 7.73 -1.77
C ALA A 137 -0.41 6.78 -1.96
N PHE A 138 -1.64 7.31 -1.91
CA PHE A 138 -2.85 6.54 -2.21
C PHE A 138 -2.84 6.00 -3.64
N THR A 139 -2.58 6.86 -4.63
CA THR A 139 -2.55 6.49 -6.05
C THR A 139 -1.41 5.53 -6.38
N TYR A 140 -0.26 5.67 -5.72
CA TYR A 140 0.89 4.78 -5.84
C TYR A 140 0.53 3.33 -5.50
N LYS A 141 -0.25 3.10 -4.43
CA LYS A 141 -0.73 1.76 -4.07
C LYS A 141 -1.49 1.11 -5.22
N TYR A 142 -2.42 1.83 -5.86
CA TYR A 142 -3.15 1.30 -7.01
C TYR A 142 -2.26 1.13 -8.25
N SER A 143 -1.30 2.04 -8.45
CA SER A 143 -0.39 1.95 -9.60
C SER A 143 0.45 0.68 -9.59
N ILE A 144 0.83 0.14 -8.44
CA ILE A 144 1.59 -1.13 -8.37
C ILE A 144 0.78 -2.26 -9.03
N TYR A 145 -0.53 -2.30 -8.80
CA TYR A 145 -1.40 -3.36 -9.31
C TYR A 145 -1.75 -3.20 -10.79
N TYR A 146 -2.09 -1.99 -11.26
CA TYR A 146 -2.49 -1.79 -12.66
C TYR A 146 -1.33 -1.54 -13.62
N ALA A 147 -0.32 -0.79 -13.16
CA ALA A 147 0.71 -0.25 -14.02
C ALA A 147 2.00 -0.03 -13.23
N SER A 148 2.71 -1.14 -12.97
CA SER A 148 3.99 -1.14 -12.25
C SER A 148 4.98 -0.07 -12.77
N PRO A 149 5.16 0.15 -14.09
CA PRO A 149 6.05 1.20 -14.58
C PRO A 149 5.67 2.63 -14.16
N LEU A 150 4.36 2.93 -14.09
CA LEU A 150 3.86 4.24 -13.65
C LEU A 150 4.09 4.46 -12.15
N SER A 151 4.19 3.39 -11.37
CA SER A 151 4.42 3.49 -9.93
C SER A 151 5.77 4.14 -9.62
N TYR A 152 6.80 3.89 -10.43
CA TYR A 152 8.11 4.54 -10.31
C TYR A 152 8.04 6.03 -10.62
N LEU A 153 7.22 6.44 -11.59
CA LEU A 153 7.00 7.85 -11.90
C LEU A 153 6.29 8.58 -10.75
N LEU A 154 5.27 7.94 -10.17
CA LEU A 154 4.58 8.48 -8.99
C LEU A 154 5.49 8.55 -7.77
N LEU A 155 6.38 7.58 -7.59
CA LEU A 155 7.40 7.60 -6.53
C LEU A 155 8.36 8.78 -6.72
N PHE A 156 8.83 9.02 -7.95
CA PHE A 156 9.63 10.19 -8.28
C PHE A 156 8.89 11.50 -7.98
N ALA A 157 7.63 11.61 -8.41
CA ALA A 157 6.78 12.78 -8.12
C ALA A 157 6.58 12.99 -6.61
N PHE A 158 6.42 11.90 -5.84
CA PHE A 158 6.31 11.94 -4.38
C PHE A 158 7.58 12.52 -3.75
N PHE A 159 8.76 12.00 -4.10
CA PHE A 159 10.02 12.52 -3.57
C PHE A 159 10.26 13.98 -3.94
N PHE A 160 9.93 14.34 -5.19
CA PHE A 160 10.10 15.70 -5.68
C PHE A 160 9.18 16.69 -4.94
N THR A 161 7.90 16.36 -4.79
CA THR A 161 6.93 17.20 -4.05
C THR A 161 7.28 17.31 -2.56
N PHE A 162 7.82 16.23 -1.96
CA PHE A 162 8.34 16.25 -0.60
C PHE A 162 9.55 17.19 -0.46
N ALA A 163 10.51 17.13 -1.37
CA ALA A 163 11.67 18.01 -1.37
C ALA A 163 11.27 19.49 -1.50
N LEU A 164 10.33 19.81 -2.40
CA LEU A 164 9.81 21.18 -2.55
C LEU A 164 9.12 21.70 -1.28
N MET A 165 8.36 20.83 -0.60
CA MET A 165 7.73 21.16 0.67
C MET A 165 8.78 21.45 1.74
N LEU A 166 9.80 20.60 1.86
CA LEU A 166 10.89 20.74 2.83
C LEU A 166 11.64 22.08 2.61
N VAL A 167 11.96 22.42 1.36
CA VAL A 167 12.61 23.70 1.02
C VAL A 167 11.76 24.89 1.47
N GLU A 168 10.44 24.85 1.26
CA GLU A 168 9.58 25.97 1.67
C GLU A 168 9.45 26.08 3.19
N VAL A 169 9.39 24.94 3.89
CA VAL A 169 9.38 24.91 5.36
C VAL A 169 10.68 25.49 5.93
N LEU A 170 11.84 25.12 5.37
CA LEU A 170 13.13 25.71 5.76
C LEU A 170 13.18 27.22 5.50
N ARG A 171 12.65 27.67 4.36
CA ARG A 171 12.58 29.10 4.02
C ARG A 171 11.69 29.87 5.01
N MET A 172 10.54 29.31 5.38
CA MET A 172 9.66 29.86 6.42
C MET A 172 10.37 29.94 7.77
N LEU A 173 11.01 28.86 8.21
CA LEU A 173 11.74 28.81 9.49
C LEU A 173 12.87 29.84 9.55
N THR A 174 13.71 29.92 8.51
CA THR A 174 14.79 30.90 8.43
C THR A 174 14.29 32.34 8.42
N SER A 175 13.18 32.62 7.72
CA SER A 175 12.57 33.96 7.73
C SER A 175 11.99 34.33 9.10
N THR A 176 11.47 33.36 9.84
CA THR A 176 10.92 33.56 11.19
C THR A 176 12.04 33.78 12.20
N ILE A 177 13.14 33.03 12.11
CA ILE A 177 14.33 33.20 12.96
C ILE A 177 15.00 34.56 12.71
N ARG A 178 14.99 35.05 11.47
CA ARG A 178 15.62 36.33 11.12
C ARG A 178 14.80 37.55 11.54
N ARG A 179 13.49 37.39 11.77
CA ARG A 179 12.68 38.46 12.37
C ARG A 179 13.08 38.58 13.84
N LYS A 180 13.54 39.77 14.23
CA LYS A 180 13.73 40.09 15.64
C LYS A 180 12.40 39.89 16.36
N PRO A 181 12.38 39.26 17.54
CA PRO A 181 11.15 39.11 18.28
C PRO A 181 10.63 40.50 18.66
N LYS A 182 9.32 40.67 18.62
CA LYS A 182 8.67 41.99 18.76
C LYS A 182 9.09 42.73 20.03
N TRP A 183 9.30 41.99 21.14
CA TRP A 183 9.80 42.53 22.40
C TRP A 183 11.20 43.15 22.28
N GLU A 184 12.08 42.63 21.40
CA GLU A 184 13.42 43.17 21.20
C GLU A 184 13.34 44.48 20.40
N GLU A 185 12.45 44.54 19.40
CA GLU A 185 12.18 45.78 18.65
C GLU A 185 11.58 46.86 19.56
N ASP A 186 10.60 46.48 20.38
CA ASP A 186 9.94 47.37 21.35
C ASP A 186 10.95 47.86 22.41
N PHE A 187 11.78 46.97 22.97
CA PHE A 187 12.83 47.30 23.94
C PHE A 187 13.84 48.31 23.38
N TRP A 188 14.37 48.09 22.18
CA TRP A 188 15.34 49.01 21.58
C TRP A 188 14.74 50.33 21.10
N ASN A 189 13.44 50.39 20.82
CA ASN A 189 12.75 51.63 20.49
C ASN A 189 12.49 52.47 21.74
N GLU A 190 12.01 51.87 22.84
CA GLU A 190 11.79 52.54 24.12
C GLU A 190 13.10 53.11 24.68
N TRP A 191 14.21 52.38 24.56
CA TRP A 191 15.54 52.86 24.95
C TRP A 191 16.04 54.04 24.10
N ARG A 192 15.65 54.10 22.82
CA ARG A 192 16.03 55.19 21.90
C ARG A 192 15.19 56.45 22.11
N GLU A 193 13.94 56.29 22.51
CA GLU A 193 13.01 57.39 22.80
C GLU A 193 13.22 57.97 24.22
N GLY A 194 13.61 57.14 25.20
CA GLY A 194 13.84 57.56 26.58
C GLY A 194 15.22 58.16 26.88
N GLY A 195 16.18 58.08 25.96
CA GLY A 195 17.58 58.52 26.16
C GLY A 195 17.88 59.99 25.86
N GLY A 196 16.89 60.79 25.45
CA GLY A 196 17.06 62.20 25.03
C GLY A 196 16.83 63.26 26.11
N GLY A 197 16.82 62.87 27.39
CA GLY A 197 16.50 63.76 28.51
C GLY A 197 17.65 63.95 29.49
N LEU A 198 18.76 64.55 29.05
CA LEU A 198 19.74 65.24 29.89
C LEU A 198 20.22 66.49 29.18
#